data_AF-A0A5C6XG49-F1
#
_entry.id   AF-A0A5C6XG49-F1
#
_cell.length_a   1.000
_cell.length_b   1.000
_cell.length_c   1.000
_cell.angle_alpha   90.00
_cell.angle_beta   90.00
_cell.angle_gamma   90.00
#
_symmetry.space_group_name_H-M   'P 1'
#
loop_
_entity.id
_entity.type
_entity.pdbx_description
1 polymer ?
#
loop_
_entity_poly.entity_id
_entity_poly.type
_entity_poly.pdbx_seq_one_letter_code
_entity_poly.pdbx_strand_id
1 'polypeptide(L)'
;MLKQLFKRFRHTGDPSRDIDHPHLQKMAEQPAGRSYLELLLDEVRPAVIARLEQHPESDPVLEIAAAALMAMFPARFEALEGPLSDASTPRHNPPPPPESALPPIPVGGPPAPPISGPAERDEDSEAFETLDENSVVGEVYLEDEEDSEVFETLDESSVVGEVYLDDEEDSEVFETLDESSVVGEVYLEDEETKAMALDETGEVAVDAPGGDAPAGFVSALDDTAEFDVPPVRAQQGVSWPVPLDEPEMLHGARVLLAVLLDNDRLPFSSQLDVAELLVAADLWTQIVAQARGVEQRVDPLARLVEQKFAAGSFGQVKLLLQLFPANAETRISNDRQIFYEDMILRMGIRRRQPLSREVVEGLKAELAAAKLNDDARTPQVFSALQERAGVAMHLYTREPSEVEPWREVAKKVKSTHGRGYLMGMIPPRRWRAVSARDERPLLRLLNEHLVKPMARDHIIQHLKATYFVLRAVGDTGLESYLDDFFTFSSEVCGVDAERFMPEIYRRTLGSAESIGAIFLDIYARHYRDAIEARIDALDEAAIMRAYDQAMGTLAGCDFAELAPGEFNLGGFVLDQHLGLKLSNPAFGFKLYRLG
;
A
#
# COMPACT_ATOMS: atom_id res chain seq x y z
N MET A 1 -13.85 -18.69 -4.26
CA MET A 1 -13.65 -18.74 -5.73
C MET A 1 -12.19 -19.00 -6.14
N LEU A 2 -11.17 -18.67 -5.33
CA LEU A 2 -9.79 -19.15 -5.53
C LEU A 2 -9.74 -20.68 -5.74
N LYS A 3 -10.44 -21.48 -4.92
CA LYS A 3 -10.60 -22.95 -5.14
C LYS A 3 -11.29 -23.36 -6.48
N GLN A 4 -12.09 -22.48 -7.10
CA GLN A 4 -12.74 -22.77 -8.40
C GLN A 4 -11.88 -22.34 -9.59
N LEU A 5 -11.13 -21.24 -9.46
CA LEU A 5 -10.04 -20.87 -10.39
C LEU A 5 -8.95 -21.97 -10.41
N PHE A 6 -8.65 -22.57 -9.25
CA PHE A 6 -7.57 -23.55 -9.07
C PHE A 6 -7.96 -25.01 -9.31
N LYS A 7 -9.24 -25.34 -9.51
CA LYS A 7 -9.66 -26.74 -9.75
C LYS A 7 -9.36 -27.25 -11.16
N ARG A 8 -8.96 -26.38 -12.11
CA ARG A 8 -8.75 -26.75 -13.53
C ARG A 8 -7.30 -26.98 -13.96
N PHE A 9 -6.30 -26.75 -13.12
CA PHE A 9 -4.91 -26.67 -13.59
C PHE A 9 -3.97 -27.60 -12.80
N ARG A 10 -3.81 -28.85 -13.25
CA ARG A 10 -2.74 -29.76 -12.81
C ARG A 10 -1.91 -30.23 -14.00
N HIS A 11 -0.67 -29.74 -14.10
CA HIS A 11 0.59 -30.52 -14.23
C HIS A 11 1.79 -29.70 -14.78
N THR A 12 2.90 -29.85 -14.03
CA THR A 12 4.36 -29.75 -14.32
C THR A 12 4.97 -28.49 -14.95
N GLY A 13 5.97 -27.93 -14.24
CA GLY A 13 6.95 -26.94 -14.72
C GLY A 13 6.92 -25.63 -13.92
N ASP A 14 8.09 -25.14 -13.49
CA ASP A 14 8.28 -23.77 -12.98
C ASP A 14 8.42 -22.84 -14.20
N PRO A 15 7.41 -22.00 -14.49
CA PRO A 15 7.34 -21.24 -15.72
C PRO A 15 8.45 -20.18 -15.87
N SER A 16 9.09 -19.81 -14.76
CA SER A 16 10.20 -18.86 -14.75
C SER A 16 11.51 -19.46 -15.30
N ARG A 17 11.67 -20.79 -15.23
CA ARG A 17 12.92 -21.48 -15.61
C ARG A 17 13.16 -21.59 -17.12
N ASP A 18 12.11 -21.41 -17.91
CA ASP A 18 12.16 -21.57 -19.37
C ASP A 18 12.36 -20.23 -20.11
N ILE A 19 12.52 -19.11 -19.38
CA ILE A 19 12.83 -17.81 -19.99
C ILE A 19 14.31 -17.73 -20.33
N ASP A 20 14.61 -17.45 -21.60
CA ASP A 20 15.91 -16.98 -22.06
C ASP A 20 15.82 -15.47 -22.32
N HIS A 21 16.37 -14.66 -21.40
CA HIS A 21 16.35 -13.20 -21.49
C HIS A 21 17.69 -12.59 -21.06
N PRO A 22 18.24 -11.60 -21.79
CA PRO A 22 19.53 -10.98 -21.47
C PRO A 22 19.62 -10.42 -20.05
N HIS A 23 18.50 -9.99 -19.47
CA HIS A 23 18.48 -9.46 -18.11
C HIS A 23 18.76 -10.51 -17.04
N LEU A 24 18.50 -11.79 -17.30
CA LEU A 24 18.87 -12.87 -16.38
C LEU A 24 20.39 -12.95 -16.24
N GLN A 25 21.10 -12.87 -17.37
CA GLN A 25 22.56 -12.85 -17.37
C GLN A 25 23.11 -11.57 -16.74
N LYS A 26 22.60 -10.40 -17.15
CA LYS A 26 23.03 -9.11 -16.56
C LYS A 26 22.85 -9.08 -15.05
N MET A 27 21.75 -9.65 -14.53
CA MET A 27 21.47 -9.72 -13.10
C MET A 27 22.42 -10.67 -12.38
N ALA A 28 22.75 -11.82 -12.98
CA ALA A 28 23.71 -12.77 -12.41
C ALA A 28 25.12 -12.18 -12.25
N GLU A 29 25.46 -11.15 -13.05
CA GLU A 29 26.73 -10.42 -12.98
C GLU A 29 26.71 -9.27 -11.94
N GLN A 30 25.55 -8.95 -11.34
CA GLN A 30 25.43 -7.87 -10.36
C GLN A 30 25.91 -8.26 -8.96
N PRO A 31 26.34 -7.28 -8.14
CA PRO A 31 26.60 -7.50 -6.72
C PRO A 31 25.37 -8.06 -5.98
N ALA A 32 25.60 -8.90 -4.97
CA ALA A 32 24.54 -9.43 -4.12
C ALA A 32 23.75 -8.29 -3.44
N GLY A 33 22.42 -8.45 -3.37
CA GLY A 33 21.52 -7.47 -2.76
C GLY A 33 21.08 -6.32 -3.68
N ARG A 34 21.61 -6.25 -4.91
CA ARG A 34 21.07 -5.38 -5.95
C ARG A 34 19.74 -5.95 -6.45
N SER A 35 18.74 -5.09 -6.65
CA SER A 35 17.42 -5.43 -7.18
C SER A 35 17.37 -5.35 -8.72
N TYR A 36 16.35 -5.99 -9.31
CA TYR A 36 16.12 -5.89 -10.75
C TYR A 36 15.74 -4.46 -11.18
N LEU A 37 14.96 -3.75 -10.36
CA LEU A 37 14.59 -2.37 -10.66
C LEU A 37 15.83 -1.46 -10.72
N GLU A 38 16.83 -1.62 -9.84
CA GLU A 38 18.07 -0.85 -9.91
C GLU A 38 18.87 -1.10 -11.19
N LEU A 39 18.91 -2.35 -11.63
CA LEU A 39 19.54 -2.70 -12.90
C LEU A 39 18.83 -1.98 -14.05
N LEU A 40 17.50 -2.07 -14.08
CA LEU A 40 16.67 -1.49 -15.13
C LEU A 40 16.76 0.04 -15.15
N LEU A 41 16.65 0.68 -13.97
CA LEU A 41 16.74 2.12 -13.80
C LEU A 41 18.10 2.67 -14.27
N ASP A 42 19.19 1.98 -13.97
CA ASP A 42 20.52 2.37 -14.47
C ASP A 42 20.63 2.23 -15.99
N GLU A 43 20.03 1.19 -16.57
CA GLU A 43 20.03 0.93 -18.01
C GLU A 43 19.22 1.98 -18.79
N VAL A 44 18.06 2.37 -18.28
CA VAL A 44 17.15 3.30 -19.00
C VAL A 44 17.46 4.77 -18.76
N ARG A 45 18.12 5.11 -17.64
CA ARG A 45 18.39 6.51 -17.25
C ARG A 45 19.03 7.35 -18.37
N PRO A 46 20.04 6.89 -19.13
CA PRO A 46 20.59 7.68 -20.24
C PRO A 46 19.56 8.03 -21.32
N ALA A 47 18.67 7.09 -21.67
CA ALA A 47 17.63 7.30 -22.67
C ALA A 47 16.55 8.28 -22.15
N VAL A 48 16.13 8.12 -20.89
CA VAL A 48 15.19 9.03 -20.22
C VAL A 48 15.74 10.45 -20.16
N ILE A 49 17.03 10.60 -19.85
CA ILE A 49 17.71 11.91 -19.87
C ILE A 49 17.61 12.54 -21.26
N ALA A 50 17.97 11.81 -22.31
CA ALA A 50 17.94 12.33 -23.68
C ALA A 50 16.52 12.72 -24.11
N ARG A 51 15.52 11.90 -23.73
CA ARG A 51 14.10 12.18 -23.96
C ARG A 51 13.66 13.46 -23.27
N LEU A 52 13.95 13.64 -21.98
CA LEU A 52 13.57 14.84 -21.23
C LEU A 52 14.30 16.11 -21.67
N GLU A 53 15.48 16.00 -22.30
CA GLU A 53 16.15 17.14 -22.93
C GLU A 53 15.43 17.59 -24.22
N GLN A 54 14.93 16.63 -24.99
CA GLN A 54 14.20 16.89 -26.24
C GLN A 54 12.74 17.30 -25.99
N HIS A 55 12.11 16.67 -25.01
CA HIS A 55 10.70 16.80 -24.63
C HIS A 55 10.58 17.10 -23.12
N PRO A 56 11.02 18.29 -22.67
CA PRO A 56 11.01 18.64 -21.25
C PRO A 56 9.62 18.80 -20.63
N GLU A 57 8.58 18.87 -21.46
CA GLU A 57 7.16 18.88 -21.11
C GLU A 57 6.58 17.47 -20.86
N SER A 58 7.29 16.40 -21.21
CA SER A 58 6.85 15.03 -20.96
C SER A 58 6.65 14.74 -19.47
N ASP A 59 5.76 13.79 -19.19
CA ASP A 59 5.68 13.15 -17.88
C ASP A 59 6.92 12.28 -17.63
N PRO A 60 7.80 12.63 -16.67
CA PRO A 60 9.04 11.90 -16.43
C PRO A 60 8.82 10.45 -15.98
N VAL A 61 7.67 10.13 -15.38
CA VAL A 61 7.35 8.76 -14.96
C VAL A 61 6.94 7.91 -16.15
N LEU A 62 6.19 8.47 -17.10
CA LEU A 62 5.89 7.78 -18.36
C LEU A 62 7.15 7.56 -19.20
N GLU A 63 8.08 8.51 -19.21
CA GLU A 63 9.38 8.31 -19.88
C GLU A 63 10.12 7.09 -19.33
N ILE A 64 10.12 6.93 -18.00
CA ILE A 64 10.78 5.81 -17.33
C ILE A 64 10.01 4.52 -17.58
N ALA A 65 8.69 4.53 -17.48
CA ALA A 65 7.83 3.38 -17.73
C ALA A 65 7.98 2.85 -19.15
N ALA A 66 7.95 3.75 -20.14
CA ALA A 66 8.11 3.41 -21.55
C ALA A 66 9.53 2.88 -21.83
N ALA A 67 10.57 3.56 -21.34
CA ALA A 67 11.95 3.11 -21.52
C ALA A 67 12.22 1.76 -20.84
N ALA A 68 11.63 1.50 -19.66
CA ALA A 68 11.67 0.21 -18.99
C ALA A 68 11.06 -0.89 -19.84
N LEU A 69 9.86 -0.67 -20.39
CA LEU A 69 9.16 -1.64 -21.23
C LEU A 69 9.93 -1.92 -22.53
N MET A 70 10.50 -0.88 -23.17
CA MET A 70 11.35 -1.03 -24.35
C MET A 70 12.67 -1.75 -24.05
N ALA A 71 13.26 -1.56 -22.87
CA ALA A 71 14.45 -2.30 -22.45
C ALA A 71 14.15 -3.78 -22.20
N MET A 72 13.00 -4.10 -21.61
CA MET A 72 12.56 -5.49 -21.42
C MET A 72 12.18 -6.16 -22.75
N PHE A 73 11.56 -5.44 -23.70
CA PHE A 73 11.06 -6.04 -24.93
C PHE A 73 11.37 -5.16 -26.17
N PRO A 74 12.65 -5.06 -26.59
CA PRO A 74 13.07 -4.08 -27.61
C PRO A 74 12.48 -4.31 -29.00
N ALA A 75 12.05 -5.54 -29.31
CA ALA A 75 11.45 -5.88 -30.61
C ALA A 75 9.93 -5.65 -30.67
N ARG A 76 9.30 -5.18 -29.58
CA ARG A 76 7.83 -5.04 -29.49
C ARG A 76 7.31 -3.64 -29.73
N PHE A 77 8.16 -2.63 -29.62
CA PHE A 77 7.71 -1.25 -29.66
C PHE A 77 8.39 -0.48 -30.77
N GLU A 78 7.62 0.38 -31.40
CA GLU A 78 8.15 1.41 -32.28
C GLU A 78 8.89 2.47 -31.46
N ALA A 79 9.69 3.30 -32.13
CA ALA A 79 10.35 4.41 -31.45
C ALA A 79 9.31 5.46 -31.04
N LEU A 80 9.47 6.04 -29.85
CA LEU A 80 8.56 7.07 -29.34
C LEU A 80 8.67 8.36 -30.15
N GLU A 81 7.54 8.89 -30.62
CA GLU A 81 7.45 10.18 -31.30
C GLU A 81 6.82 11.23 -30.37
N GLY A 82 7.56 12.30 -30.02
CA GLY A 82 7.01 13.43 -29.26
C GLY A 82 6.93 13.23 -27.75
N PRO A 83 6.33 14.20 -27.01
CA PRO A 83 6.22 14.16 -25.55
C PRO A 83 5.16 13.15 -25.08
N LEU A 84 5.40 12.53 -23.92
CA LEU A 84 4.45 11.58 -23.31
C LEU A 84 3.55 12.27 -22.27
N SER A 85 2.26 11.98 -22.34
CA SER A 85 1.25 12.37 -21.36
C SER A 85 0.07 11.39 -21.40
N ASP A 86 -0.55 11.11 -20.27
CA ASP A 86 -1.81 10.37 -20.16
C ASP A 86 -2.83 11.13 -19.28
N ALA A 87 -3.95 10.48 -18.97
CA ALA A 87 -4.98 11.07 -18.10
C ALA A 87 -4.48 11.33 -16.67
N SER A 88 -3.46 10.58 -16.23
CA SER A 88 -2.85 10.64 -14.90
C SER A 88 -1.63 11.56 -14.83
N THR A 89 -1.24 12.17 -15.95
CA THR A 89 -0.15 13.16 -15.98
C THR A 89 -0.57 14.44 -15.25
N PRO A 90 0.22 14.91 -14.25
CA PRO A 90 -0.08 16.16 -13.56
C PRO A 90 -0.20 17.34 -14.53
N ARG A 91 -1.40 17.92 -14.65
CA ARG A 91 -1.66 19.01 -15.60
C ARG A 91 -1.24 20.36 -15.03
N HIS A 92 -0.60 21.19 -15.84
CA HIS A 92 -0.36 22.60 -15.55
C HIS A 92 -1.53 23.42 -16.09
N ASN A 93 -2.32 24.07 -15.23
CA ASN A 93 -3.15 25.19 -15.69
C ASN A 93 -2.24 26.42 -15.80
N PRO A 94 -2.01 27.01 -16.99
CA PRO A 94 -1.26 28.26 -17.07
C PRO A 94 -1.99 29.34 -16.25
N PRO A 95 -1.27 30.26 -15.58
CA PRO A 95 -1.91 31.36 -14.88
C PRO A 95 -2.77 32.15 -15.86
N PRO A 96 -3.99 32.58 -15.46
CA PRO A 96 -4.84 33.37 -16.32
C PRO A 96 -4.07 34.63 -16.79
N PRO A 97 -4.22 35.04 -18.06
CA PRO A 97 -3.57 36.25 -18.55
C PRO A 97 -3.98 37.44 -17.67
N PRO A 98 -3.06 38.39 -17.40
CA PRO A 98 -3.36 39.55 -16.58
C PRO A 98 -4.57 40.28 -17.14
N GLU A 99 -5.59 40.50 -16.30
CA GLU A 99 -6.81 41.21 -16.64
C GLU A 99 -6.46 42.55 -17.30
N SER A 100 -6.60 42.60 -18.62
CA SER A 100 -6.41 43.81 -19.39
C SER A 100 -7.67 44.64 -19.20
N ALA A 101 -7.58 45.61 -18.28
CA ALA A 101 -8.39 46.81 -18.17
C ALA A 101 -9.89 46.65 -18.50
N LEU A 102 -10.69 46.41 -17.46
CA LEU A 102 -12.12 46.69 -17.51
C LEU A 102 -12.36 48.15 -17.97
N PRO A 103 -13.28 48.40 -18.91
CA PRO A 103 -13.64 49.76 -19.30
C PRO A 103 -14.37 50.49 -18.14
N PRO A 104 -14.28 51.82 -18.08
CA PRO A 104 -14.67 52.60 -16.90
C PRO A 104 -16.19 52.57 -16.65
N ILE A 105 -16.55 52.34 -15.39
CA ILE A 105 -17.92 52.37 -14.88
C ILE A 105 -18.49 53.80 -14.97
N PRO A 106 -19.67 54.02 -15.57
CA PRO A 106 -20.32 55.32 -15.55
C PRO A 106 -20.87 55.63 -14.15
N VAL A 107 -20.46 56.78 -13.61
CA VAL A 107 -20.96 57.36 -12.37
C VAL A 107 -22.40 57.84 -12.57
N GLY A 108 -23.35 57.27 -11.82
CA GLY A 108 -24.74 57.73 -11.78
C GLY A 108 -25.44 57.22 -10.52
N GLY A 109 -25.51 58.07 -9.49
CA GLY A 109 -26.16 57.77 -8.21
C GLY A 109 -27.69 57.61 -8.31
N PRO A 110 -28.33 57.00 -7.30
CA PRO A 110 -29.75 56.68 -7.31
C PRO A 110 -30.61 57.89 -6.92
N PRO A 111 -31.78 58.13 -7.55
CA PRO A 111 -32.81 58.95 -6.95
C PRO A 111 -33.78 58.10 -6.12
N ALA A 112 -34.16 58.65 -4.97
CA ALA A 112 -35.10 58.11 -3.99
C ALA A 112 -36.56 58.07 -4.53
N PRO A 113 -37.44 57.25 -3.92
CA PRO A 113 -38.81 57.00 -4.38
C PRO A 113 -39.77 58.09 -3.85
N PRO A 114 -40.99 58.22 -4.40
CA PRO A 114 -42.13 57.58 -3.70
C PRO A 114 -43.33 57.21 -4.61
N ILE A 115 -44.20 56.32 -4.11
CA ILE A 115 -45.59 56.62 -3.70
C ILE A 115 -46.33 55.29 -3.46
N SER A 116 -46.90 55.18 -2.27
CA SER A 116 -47.79 54.12 -1.80
C SER A 116 -49.20 54.24 -2.41
N GLY A 117 -49.84 53.09 -2.64
CA GLY A 117 -51.28 52.97 -2.87
C GLY A 117 -51.73 51.54 -2.54
N PRO A 118 -52.68 51.33 -1.60
CA PRO A 118 -53.08 50.00 -1.13
C PRO A 118 -54.43 49.55 -1.74
N ALA A 119 -54.60 48.24 -1.90
CA ALA A 119 -55.89 47.52 -1.91
C ALA A 119 -55.54 46.02 -1.73
N GLU A 120 -55.91 45.40 -0.59
CA GLU A 120 -57.13 44.59 -0.39
C GLU A 120 -57.20 43.42 -1.41
N ARG A 121 -57.43 42.16 -1.08
CA ARG A 121 -57.96 41.42 0.09
C ARG A 121 -57.86 39.93 -0.30
N ASP A 122 -57.87 39.03 0.67
CA ASP A 122 -58.59 37.74 0.68
C ASP A 122 -57.82 36.70 1.50
N GLU A 123 -58.22 36.59 2.76
CA GLU A 123 -58.05 35.40 3.60
C GLU A 123 -59.37 34.63 3.50
N ASP A 124 -59.32 33.33 3.14
CA ASP A 124 -60.01 32.24 3.85
C ASP A 124 -59.91 30.89 3.10
N SER A 125 -60.06 29.82 3.89
CA SER A 125 -60.23 28.38 3.56
C SER A 125 -58.91 27.59 3.44
N GLU A 126 -58.69 26.42 4.04
CA GLU A 126 -59.49 25.43 4.79
C GLU A 126 -58.49 24.45 5.47
N ALA A 127 -58.65 24.06 6.76
CA ALA A 127 -59.17 22.77 7.27
C ALA A 127 -58.35 21.50 6.84
N PHE A 128 -58.10 20.43 7.61
CA PHE A 128 -58.45 19.86 8.94
C PHE A 128 -57.46 18.66 9.14
N GLU A 129 -56.93 18.36 10.33
CA GLU A 129 -57.30 17.21 11.23
C GLU A 129 -57.13 15.78 10.64
N THR A 130 -56.75 14.67 11.30
CA THR A 130 -56.48 14.26 12.72
C THR A 130 -56.08 12.76 12.75
N LEU A 131 -55.30 12.36 13.78
CA LEU A 131 -55.41 11.20 14.71
C LEU A 131 -55.49 9.72 14.26
N ASP A 132 -54.68 8.88 14.94
CA ASP A 132 -55.02 7.81 15.93
C ASP A 132 -53.90 6.72 15.92
N GLU A 133 -53.19 6.35 16.99
CA GLU A 133 -53.52 5.72 18.30
C GLU A 133 -54.15 4.30 18.26
N ASN A 134 -53.33 3.28 18.61
CA ASN A 134 -53.62 2.13 19.53
C ASN A 134 -52.49 1.08 19.40
N SER A 135 -51.70 0.78 20.46
CA SER A 135 -51.97 -0.13 21.59
C SER A 135 -51.89 -1.63 21.22
N VAL A 136 -50.98 -2.38 21.88
CA VAL A 136 -51.27 -3.53 22.76
C VAL A 136 -49.98 -4.30 23.14
N VAL A 137 -49.92 -4.63 24.43
CA VAL A 137 -48.94 -5.43 25.18
C VAL A 137 -49.10 -6.93 24.89
N GLY A 138 -48.01 -7.69 24.89
CA GLY A 138 -48.04 -9.15 24.94
C GLY A 138 -46.73 -9.76 25.45
N GLU A 139 -46.67 -10.04 26.75
CA GLU A 139 -45.72 -10.98 27.36
C GLU A 139 -46.15 -12.43 27.04
N VAL A 140 -45.21 -13.31 26.72
CA VAL A 140 -45.35 -14.78 26.86
C VAL A 140 -44.01 -15.38 27.30
N TYR A 141 -44.04 -16.14 28.38
CA TYR A 141 -42.97 -17.01 28.89
C TYR A 141 -43.41 -18.49 28.84
N LEU A 142 -42.40 -19.38 28.93
CA LEU A 142 -42.37 -20.84 29.19
C LEU A 142 -42.52 -21.73 27.94
N GLU A 143 -41.80 -22.84 27.75
CA GLU A 143 -40.69 -23.55 28.43
C GLU A 143 -40.18 -24.66 27.48
N ASP A 144 -38.89 -25.01 27.60
CA ASP A 144 -38.13 -26.26 27.35
C ASP A 144 -38.61 -27.34 26.34
N GLU A 145 -37.69 -27.78 25.47
CA GLU A 145 -37.19 -29.18 25.47
C GLU A 145 -35.91 -29.32 24.62
N GLU A 146 -35.05 -30.21 25.11
CA GLU A 146 -33.69 -30.56 24.71
C GLU A 146 -33.62 -31.20 23.31
N ASP A 147 -32.53 -30.95 22.56
CA ASP A 147 -31.73 -32.03 21.99
C ASP A 147 -30.34 -31.55 21.58
N SER A 148 -29.36 -32.23 22.16
CA SER A 148 -27.93 -32.04 22.02
C SER A 148 -27.38 -32.85 20.86
N GLU A 149 -26.69 -32.22 19.90
CA GLU A 149 -25.72 -32.91 19.04
C GLU A 149 -24.41 -32.12 18.95
N VAL A 150 -23.50 -32.55 19.82
CA VAL A 150 -22.04 -32.61 19.72
C VAL A 150 -21.45 -32.18 18.36
N PHE A 151 -20.79 -31.02 18.32
CA PHE A 151 -19.80 -30.73 17.27
C PHE A 151 -18.47 -31.38 17.66
N GLU A 152 -18.16 -32.52 17.04
CA GLU A 152 -16.85 -33.15 17.10
C GLU A 152 -15.83 -32.31 16.32
N THR A 153 -14.79 -31.91 17.05
CA THR A 153 -13.51 -31.37 16.58
C THR A 153 -12.69 -32.44 15.85
N LEU A 154 -12.33 -32.26 14.58
CA LEU A 154 -11.22 -32.95 13.90
C LEU A 154 -10.87 -32.10 12.66
N ASP A 155 -9.68 -31.51 12.53
CA ASP A 155 -8.35 -32.12 12.36
C ASP A 155 -8.22 -33.03 11.12
N GLU A 156 -7.10 -32.85 10.44
CA GLU A 156 -6.79 -33.07 9.02
C GLU A 156 -7.01 -34.50 8.46
N SER A 157 -7.53 -34.62 7.21
CA SER A 157 -6.95 -35.37 6.07
C SER A 157 -7.96 -35.92 5.04
N SER A 158 -7.68 -35.61 3.76
CA SER A 158 -8.01 -36.30 2.50
C SER A 158 -8.85 -37.59 2.52
N VAL A 159 -10.05 -37.62 1.91
CA VAL A 159 -10.55 -38.64 0.95
C VAL A 159 -11.75 -38.08 0.14
N VAL A 160 -11.78 -38.46 -1.13
CA VAL A 160 -12.72 -38.15 -2.23
C VAL A 160 -14.16 -38.58 -1.92
N GLY A 161 -15.12 -37.70 -2.25
CA GLY A 161 -16.55 -38.03 -2.33
C GLY A 161 -17.28 -37.02 -3.21
N GLU A 162 -17.70 -37.45 -4.40
CA GLU A 162 -18.53 -36.71 -5.34
C GLU A 162 -19.95 -36.58 -4.78
N VAL A 163 -20.53 -35.37 -4.82
CA VAL A 163 -21.97 -35.15 -4.64
C VAL A 163 -22.46 -34.13 -5.67
N TYR A 164 -23.63 -34.46 -6.21
CA TYR A 164 -24.25 -34.00 -7.44
C TYR A 164 -24.76 -32.54 -7.38
N LEU A 165 -24.75 -31.91 -8.56
CA LEU A 165 -25.44 -30.66 -8.86
C LEU A 165 -26.95 -30.90 -8.87
N ASP A 166 -27.72 -29.96 -8.32
CA ASP A 166 -29.05 -29.65 -8.82
C ASP A 166 -29.05 -28.18 -9.24
N ASP A 167 -29.24 -27.99 -10.55
CA ASP A 167 -29.61 -26.75 -11.20
C ASP A 167 -31.13 -26.57 -11.08
N GLU A 168 -31.59 -25.33 -10.90
CA GLU A 168 -32.76 -24.69 -11.55
C GLU A 168 -33.02 -23.34 -10.85
N GLU A 169 -32.75 -22.23 -11.53
CA GLU A 169 -33.76 -21.39 -12.20
C GLU A 169 -34.60 -20.58 -11.18
N ASP A 170 -34.39 -19.26 -11.11
CA ASP A 170 -35.21 -18.36 -11.93
C ASP A 170 -34.85 -16.88 -11.77
N SER A 171 -35.13 -16.17 -12.85
CA SER A 171 -34.95 -14.75 -13.13
C SER A 171 -35.97 -13.85 -12.44
N GLU A 172 -35.57 -12.65 -12.00
CA GLU A 172 -36.41 -11.45 -12.06
C GLU A 172 -35.58 -10.21 -12.44
N VAL A 173 -36.27 -9.27 -13.09
CA VAL A 173 -35.79 -8.23 -14.01
C VAL A 173 -36.29 -6.85 -13.53
N PHE A 174 -35.51 -5.79 -13.79
CA PHE A 174 -35.77 -4.33 -13.62
C PHE A 174 -35.64 -3.79 -12.17
N GLU A 175 -35.12 -2.59 -11.87
CA GLU A 175 -35.16 -1.30 -12.60
C GLU A 175 -33.82 -0.54 -12.58
N THR A 176 -33.62 0.26 -13.63
CA THR A 176 -32.59 1.29 -13.79
C THR A 176 -32.77 2.44 -12.78
N LEU A 177 -31.71 2.77 -12.04
CA LEU A 177 -31.58 4.09 -11.41
C LEU A 177 -30.26 4.73 -11.84
N ASP A 178 -30.45 5.97 -12.25
CA ASP A 178 -29.55 6.92 -12.86
C ASP A 178 -28.55 7.48 -11.84
N GLU A 179 -27.39 7.85 -12.37
CA GLU A 179 -26.52 8.97 -11.97
C GLU A 179 -26.34 9.33 -10.48
N SER A 180 -25.10 9.13 -10.02
CA SER A 180 -24.27 10.04 -9.19
C SER A 180 -23.65 9.37 -7.95
N SER A 181 -22.38 8.98 -8.08
CA SER A 181 -21.44 8.93 -6.94
C SER A 181 -20.00 8.95 -7.47
N VAL A 182 -19.61 10.10 -8.01
CA VAL A 182 -18.19 10.46 -8.12
C VAL A 182 -17.80 11.00 -6.74
N VAL A 183 -17.03 10.23 -5.98
CA VAL A 183 -16.33 10.74 -4.79
C VAL A 183 -14.84 10.79 -5.15
N GLY A 184 -14.52 11.75 -6.01
CA GLY A 184 -13.16 12.24 -6.22
C GLY A 184 -12.96 13.51 -5.41
N GLU A 185 -11.84 13.54 -4.68
CA GLU A 185 -11.05 14.70 -4.20
C GLU A 185 -11.76 15.99 -3.74
N VAL A 186 -11.55 16.38 -2.47
CA VAL A 186 -11.24 17.74 -1.94
C VAL A 186 -10.69 17.49 -0.52
N TYR A 187 -9.50 17.93 -0.09
CA TYR A 187 -9.09 19.32 0.15
C TYR A 187 -7.64 19.59 -0.29
N LEU A 188 -7.49 20.55 -1.20
CA LEU A 188 -6.38 21.50 -1.19
C LEU A 188 -6.84 22.65 -0.30
N GLU A 189 -6.22 22.84 0.86
CA GLU A 189 -6.15 24.16 1.46
C GLU A 189 -4.86 24.82 0.99
N ASP A 190 -5.04 25.94 0.30
CA ASP A 190 -4.00 26.86 -0.14
C ASP A 190 -3.25 27.41 1.09
N GLU A 191 -2.09 26.84 1.43
CA GLU A 191 -1.07 27.60 2.15
C GLU A 191 -0.23 28.40 1.14
N GLU A 192 -0.38 29.72 1.24
CA GLU A 192 0.36 30.72 0.51
C GLU A 192 1.86 30.40 0.42
N THR A 193 2.34 30.38 -0.81
CA THR A 193 3.74 30.31 -1.23
C THR A 193 4.66 31.18 -0.38
N LYS A 194 5.43 30.58 0.53
CA LYS A 194 6.75 31.11 0.88
C LYS A 194 7.69 30.79 -0.28
N ALA A 195 8.04 31.83 -1.03
CA ALA A 195 9.10 31.78 -2.03
C ALA A 195 10.33 31.05 -1.47
N MET A 196 10.73 29.96 -2.13
CA MET A 196 11.98 29.26 -1.83
C MET A 196 13.14 30.23 -2.03
N ALA A 197 13.71 30.72 -0.93
CA ALA A 197 14.97 31.43 -0.96
C ALA A 197 16.10 30.40 -1.12
N LEU A 198 16.81 30.45 -2.24
CA LEU A 198 18.10 29.78 -2.44
C LEU A 198 19.12 30.39 -1.47
N ASP A 199 19.93 29.59 -0.80
CA ASP A 199 21.06 30.10 -0.03
C ASP A 199 22.32 30.26 -0.90
N GLU A 200 23.33 30.94 -0.33
CA GLU A 200 24.50 31.45 -1.04
C GLU A 200 25.50 30.37 -1.49
N THR A 201 25.22 29.08 -1.26
CA THR A 201 26.02 27.94 -1.76
C THR A 201 25.37 27.23 -2.95
N GLY A 202 24.15 27.63 -3.35
CA GLY A 202 23.40 26.95 -4.40
C GLY A 202 22.88 25.57 -3.96
N GLU A 203 22.83 25.31 -2.65
CA GLU A 203 22.15 24.16 -2.09
C GLU A 203 20.65 24.48 -2.01
N VAL A 204 19.85 23.60 -2.59
CA VAL A 204 18.41 23.57 -2.26
C VAL A 204 18.34 22.97 -0.87
N ALA A 205 17.96 23.76 0.13
CA ALA A 205 17.60 23.27 1.45
C ALA A 205 16.71 22.03 1.29
N VAL A 206 17.25 20.86 1.56
CA VAL A 206 16.49 19.61 1.71
C VAL A 206 15.91 19.63 3.12
N ASP A 207 15.16 20.69 3.43
CA ASP A 207 14.48 20.87 4.72
C ASP A 207 13.08 21.38 4.44
N ALA A 208 12.31 20.51 3.79
CA ALA A 208 10.98 20.21 4.25
C ALA A 208 10.89 18.67 4.36
N PRO A 209 10.76 18.09 5.56
CA PRO A 209 10.51 16.65 5.71
C PRO A 209 9.11 16.24 5.22
N GLY A 210 8.31 17.17 4.70
CA GLY A 210 6.95 16.97 4.17
C GLY A 210 6.86 16.77 2.66
N GLY A 211 7.87 16.18 2.02
CA GLY A 211 7.74 15.72 0.64
C GLY A 211 6.90 14.45 0.58
N ASP A 212 5.59 14.56 0.80
CA ASP A 212 4.65 13.49 0.50
C ASP A 212 4.83 13.07 -0.96
N ALA A 213 4.71 11.77 -1.22
CA ALA A 213 4.51 11.30 -2.58
C ALA A 213 3.25 12.00 -3.11
N PRO A 214 3.25 12.56 -4.32
CA PRO A 214 2.08 13.31 -4.79
C PRO A 214 0.81 12.47 -4.79
N ALA A 215 -0.32 13.13 -4.55
CA ALA A 215 -1.64 12.57 -4.80
C ALA A 215 -1.66 11.87 -6.17
N GLY A 216 -1.99 10.57 -6.18
CA GLY A 216 -2.02 9.75 -7.39
C GLY A 216 -0.92 8.69 -7.53
N PHE A 217 -0.02 8.50 -6.56
CA PHE A 217 0.83 7.30 -6.55
C PHE A 217 0.11 6.11 -5.90
N VAL A 218 -0.38 5.21 -6.74
CA VAL A 218 -0.98 3.92 -6.40
C VAL A 218 0.17 2.94 -6.13
N SER A 219 0.48 2.69 -4.85
CA SER A 219 1.33 1.56 -4.46
C SER A 219 0.48 0.30 -4.40
N ALA A 220 0.95 -0.79 -4.98
CA ALA A 220 0.41 -2.11 -4.85
C ALA A 220 0.32 -2.62 -3.41
N LEU A 221 1.19 -2.08 -2.54
CA LEU A 221 1.22 -2.34 -1.09
C LEU A 221 0.39 -1.33 -0.30
N ASP A 222 -0.06 -0.26 -0.97
CA ASP A 222 -1.12 0.58 -0.47
C ASP A 222 -2.45 -0.08 -0.85
N ASP A 223 -3.01 -0.82 0.11
CA ASP A 223 -4.26 -1.58 -0.02
C ASP A 223 -5.48 -0.67 -0.38
N THR A 224 -5.29 0.63 -0.58
CA THR A 224 -6.31 1.64 -0.92
C THR A 224 -6.29 2.09 -2.38
N ALA A 225 -5.31 1.61 -3.14
CA ALA A 225 -5.07 2.10 -4.47
C ALA A 225 -5.87 1.28 -5.51
N GLU A 226 -6.90 1.91 -6.11
CA GLU A 226 -7.70 1.26 -7.15
C GLU A 226 -7.00 1.31 -8.50
N PHE A 227 -6.97 0.16 -9.15
CA PHE A 227 -6.36 -0.01 -10.44
C PHE A 227 -7.42 0.13 -11.53
N ASP A 228 -7.29 1.10 -12.43
CA ASP A 228 -8.17 1.15 -13.59
C ASP A 228 -7.69 0.15 -14.64
N VAL A 229 -8.54 -0.81 -14.97
CA VAL A 229 -8.28 -1.75 -16.08
C VAL A 229 -8.08 -0.91 -17.35
N PRO A 230 -6.93 -1.03 -18.05
CA PRO A 230 -6.72 -0.28 -19.28
C PRO A 230 -7.86 -0.59 -20.26
N PRO A 231 -8.39 0.42 -20.97
CA PRO A 231 -9.38 0.17 -21.99
C PRO A 231 -8.83 -0.85 -23.00
N VAL A 232 -9.68 -1.79 -23.36
CA VAL A 232 -9.37 -2.83 -24.35
C VAL A 232 -9.28 -2.12 -25.71
N ARG A 233 -8.08 -2.03 -26.32
CA ARG A 233 -7.87 -1.65 -27.75
C ARG A 233 -9.01 -2.16 -28.65
N ALA A 234 -9.45 -1.37 -29.61
CA ALA A 234 -10.56 -1.75 -30.49
C ALA A 234 -10.20 -2.84 -31.54
N GLN A 235 -8.93 -3.25 -31.65
CA GLN A 235 -8.44 -4.14 -32.72
C GLN A 235 -7.92 -5.48 -32.17
N GLN A 236 -8.64 -6.56 -32.45
CA GLN A 236 -8.20 -7.91 -32.09
C GLN A 236 -7.03 -8.40 -32.97
N GLY A 237 -5.92 -8.75 -32.30
CA GLY A 237 -4.86 -9.55 -32.89
C GLY A 237 -3.76 -8.75 -33.58
N VAL A 238 -3.04 -7.97 -32.79
CA VAL A 238 -1.95 -7.12 -33.25
C VAL A 238 -0.68 -7.93 -33.55
N SER A 239 0.06 -7.53 -34.58
CA SER A 239 1.42 -7.99 -34.88
C SER A 239 2.44 -6.98 -34.38
N TRP A 240 3.49 -7.44 -33.68
CA TRP A 240 4.59 -6.60 -33.23
C TRP A 240 5.44 -6.08 -34.42
N PRO A 241 6.07 -4.89 -34.30
CA PRO A 241 6.01 -3.94 -33.19
C PRO A 241 4.70 -3.13 -33.16
N VAL A 242 4.41 -2.48 -32.03
CA VAL A 242 3.25 -1.59 -31.86
C VAL A 242 3.69 -0.21 -31.36
N PRO A 243 2.92 0.85 -31.63
CA PRO A 243 3.17 2.16 -31.03
C PRO A 243 2.94 2.11 -29.50
N LEU A 244 3.89 2.66 -28.75
CA LEU A 244 3.87 2.71 -27.27
C LEU A 244 3.28 4.03 -26.74
N ASP A 245 3.17 5.04 -27.60
CA ASP A 245 2.54 6.34 -27.35
C ASP A 245 1.00 6.31 -27.33
N GLU A 246 0.40 5.15 -27.64
CA GLU A 246 -1.04 4.95 -27.49
C GLU A 246 -1.47 4.98 -26.01
N PRO A 247 -2.61 5.62 -25.66
CA PRO A 247 -3.03 5.82 -24.28
C PRO A 247 -3.12 4.54 -23.43
N GLU A 248 -3.66 3.46 -24.01
CA GLU A 248 -3.80 2.16 -23.34
C GLU A 248 -2.44 1.55 -23.00
N MET A 249 -1.48 1.70 -23.91
CA MET A 249 -0.11 1.19 -23.75
C MET A 249 0.68 2.02 -22.75
N LEU A 250 0.53 3.34 -22.75
CA LEU A 250 1.15 4.23 -21.76
C LEU A 250 0.62 3.96 -20.35
N HIS A 251 -0.70 3.81 -20.21
CA HIS A 251 -1.31 3.40 -18.94
C HIS A 251 -0.78 2.02 -18.52
N GLY A 252 -0.75 1.05 -19.43
CA GLY A 252 -0.16 -0.26 -19.18
C GLY A 252 1.31 -0.22 -18.75
N ALA A 253 2.12 0.66 -19.33
CA ALA A 253 3.51 0.85 -18.94
C ALA A 253 3.62 1.43 -17.52
N ARG A 254 2.80 2.45 -17.19
CA ARG A 254 2.75 3.06 -15.85
C ARG A 254 2.42 2.03 -14.78
N VAL A 255 1.45 1.16 -15.06
CA VAL A 255 1.06 0.04 -14.21
C VAL A 255 2.24 -0.88 -13.93
N LEU A 256 2.94 -1.31 -14.99
CA LEU A 256 4.04 -2.24 -14.83
C LEU A 256 5.15 -1.60 -13.99
N LEU A 257 5.42 -0.31 -14.20
CA LEU A 257 6.37 0.43 -13.38
C LEU A 257 5.94 0.47 -11.91
N ALA A 258 4.66 0.66 -11.60
CA ALA A 258 4.15 0.59 -10.23
C ALA A 258 4.45 -0.78 -9.59
N VAL A 259 4.14 -1.88 -10.29
CA VAL A 259 4.44 -3.24 -9.80
C VAL A 259 5.94 -3.46 -9.58
N LEU A 260 6.80 -2.95 -10.47
CA LEU A 260 8.25 -3.02 -10.29
C LEU A 260 8.72 -2.21 -9.07
N LEU A 261 8.17 -1.01 -8.88
CA LEU A 261 8.45 -0.17 -7.72
C LEU A 261 8.03 -0.86 -6.43
N ASP A 262 6.85 -1.46 -6.38
CA ASP A 262 6.34 -2.10 -5.18
C ASP A 262 7.00 -3.43 -4.88
N ASN A 263 7.38 -4.19 -5.91
CA ASN A 263 8.26 -5.33 -5.72
C ASN A 263 9.58 -4.92 -5.07
N ASP A 264 10.16 -3.79 -5.50
CA ASP A 264 11.42 -3.30 -4.95
C ASP A 264 11.29 -2.70 -3.55
N ARG A 265 10.07 -2.33 -3.14
CA ARG A 265 9.77 -1.91 -1.76
C ARG A 265 9.79 -3.08 -0.79
N LEU A 266 9.45 -4.29 -1.24
CA LEU A 266 9.53 -5.49 -0.41
C LEU A 266 10.97 -5.74 0.05
N PRO A 267 11.17 -6.37 1.22
CA PRO A 267 12.48 -6.86 1.60
C PRO A 267 13.08 -7.75 0.52
N PHE A 268 14.40 -7.71 0.37
CA PHE A 268 15.10 -8.35 -0.76
C PHE A 268 14.75 -9.85 -0.93
N SER A 269 14.68 -10.60 0.17
CA SER A 269 14.34 -12.03 0.13
C SER A 269 12.87 -12.32 -0.25
N SER A 270 12.02 -11.30 -0.15
CA SER A 270 10.59 -11.35 -0.43
C SER A 270 10.23 -10.70 -1.78
N GLN A 271 11.21 -10.32 -2.60
CA GLN A 271 10.97 -9.80 -3.95
C GLN A 271 10.72 -10.95 -4.95
N LEU A 272 9.87 -10.71 -5.95
CA LEU A 272 9.81 -11.51 -7.17
C LEU A 272 11.17 -11.44 -7.88
N ASP A 273 11.64 -12.59 -8.37
CA ASP A 273 12.89 -12.63 -9.12
C ASP A 273 12.74 -12.07 -10.54
N VAL A 274 13.86 -11.93 -11.24
CA VAL A 274 13.88 -11.37 -12.61
C VAL A 274 13.02 -12.19 -13.57
N ALA A 275 13.07 -13.51 -13.47
CA ALA A 275 12.33 -14.38 -14.38
C ALA A 275 10.83 -14.28 -14.12
N GLU A 276 10.41 -14.29 -12.86
CA GLU A 276 9.02 -14.09 -12.42
C GLU A 276 8.46 -12.74 -12.89
N LEU A 277 9.24 -11.66 -12.74
CA LEU A 277 8.87 -10.33 -13.23
C LEU A 277 8.78 -10.28 -14.75
N LEU A 278 9.68 -10.96 -15.47
CA LEU A 278 9.64 -11.03 -16.93
C LEU A 278 8.44 -11.84 -17.44
N VAL A 279 8.06 -12.96 -16.81
CA VAL A 279 6.81 -13.69 -17.12
C VAL A 279 5.62 -12.75 -16.97
N ALA A 280 5.55 -12.04 -15.84
CA ALA A 280 4.44 -11.17 -15.50
C ALA A 280 4.34 -9.97 -16.47
N ALA A 281 5.47 -9.30 -16.72
CA ALA A 281 5.57 -8.21 -17.67
C ALA A 281 5.24 -8.64 -19.10
N ASP A 282 5.70 -9.83 -19.50
CA ASP A 282 5.47 -10.38 -20.83
C ASP A 282 3.97 -10.60 -21.11
N LEU A 283 3.29 -11.26 -20.17
CA LEU A 283 1.86 -11.53 -20.27
C LEU A 283 1.05 -10.23 -20.21
N TRP A 284 1.36 -9.35 -19.27
CA TRP A 284 0.71 -8.04 -19.14
C TRP A 284 0.79 -7.25 -20.45
N THR A 285 1.99 -7.15 -21.03
CA THR A 285 2.22 -6.45 -22.30
C THR A 285 1.36 -7.01 -23.43
N GLN A 286 1.22 -8.35 -23.49
CA GLN A 286 0.41 -9.00 -24.51
C GLN A 286 -1.10 -8.79 -24.29
N ILE A 287 -1.56 -8.73 -23.03
CA ILE A 287 -2.95 -8.42 -22.68
C ILE A 287 -3.30 -7.00 -23.14
N VAL A 288 -2.49 -6.01 -22.74
CA VAL A 288 -2.72 -4.59 -23.09
C VAL A 288 -2.67 -4.39 -24.61
N ALA A 289 -1.73 -5.04 -25.30
CA ALA A 289 -1.61 -4.96 -26.75
C ALA A 289 -2.62 -5.82 -27.53
N GLN A 290 -3.39 -6.69 -26.86
CA GLN A 290 -4.31 -7.67 -27.47
C GLN A 290 -3.66 -8.58 -28.51
N ALA A 291 -2.55 -9.19 -28.14
CA ALA A 291 -1.93 -10.22 -28.94
C ALA A 291 -2.88 -11.43 -29.11
N ARG A 292 -2.76 -12.14 -30.24
CA ARG A 292 -3.55 -13.38 -30.44
C ARG A 292 -3.06 -14.49 -29.52
N GLY A 293 -4.00 -15.24 -28.94
CA GLY A 293 -3.69 -16.44 -28.15
C GLY A 293 -3.24 -16.19 -26.70
N VAL A 294 -3.51 -15.00 -26.16
CA VAL A 294 -3.19 -14.64 -24.77
C VAL A 294 -3.81 -15.60 -23.75
N GLU A 295 -5.03 -16.09 -24.01
CA GLU A 295 -5.75 -17.03 -23.14
C GLU A 295 -4.94 -18.30 -22.81
N GLN A 296 -4.15 -18.80 -23.78
CA GLN A 296 -3.30 -19.99 -23.59
C GLN A 296 -2.01 -19.69 -22.80
N ARG A 297 -1.72 -18.42 -22.51
CA ARG A 297 -0.52 -17.94 -21.82
C ARG A 297 -0.78 -17.45 -20.40
N VAL A 298 -2.03 -17.55 -19.92
CA VAL A 298 -2.38 -17.21 -18.53
C VAL A 298 -1.96 -18.31 -17.55
N ASP A 299 -1.93 -19.57 -18.00
CA ASP A 299 -1.60 -20.73 -17.15
C ASP A 299 -0.27 -20.62 -16.39
N PRO A 300 0.86 -20.20 -17.01
CA PRO A 300 2.12 -19.95 -16.29
C PRO A 300 1.98 -19.01 -15.10
N LEU A 301 1.30 -17.86 -15.29
CA LEU A 301 1.22 -16.85 -14.24
C LEU A 301 0.24 -17.25 -13.13
N ALA A 302 -0.86 -17.93 -13.48
CA ALA A 302 -1.75 -18.54 -12.50
C ALA A 302 -1.02 -19.55 -11.60
N ARG A 303 -0.17 -20.41 -12.18
CA ARG A 303 0.67 -21.35 -11.42
C ARG A 303 1.67 -20.64 -10.53
N LEU A 304 2.28 -19.55 -11.01
CA LEU A 304 3.18 -18.74 -10.18
C LEU A 304 2.44 -18.15 -8.98
N VAL A 305 1.25 -17.58 -9.19
CA VAL A 305 0.40 -17.07 -8.10
C VAL A 305 0.06 -18.17 -7.09
N GLU A 306 -0.34 -19.36 -7.55
CA GLU A 306 -0.60 -20.52 -6.69
C GLU A 306 0.63 -20.93 -5.86
N GLN A 307 1.80 -20.99 -6.51
CA GLN A 307 3.05 -21.34 -5.86
C GLN A 307 3.43 -20.32 -4.78
N LYS A 308 3.29 -19.02 -5.06
CA LYS A 308 3.56 -17.95 -4.09
C LYS A 308 2.57 -17.97 -2.94
N PHE A 309 1.29 -18.20 -3.22
CA PHE A 309 0.25 -18.31 -2.20
C PHE A 309 0.52 -19.52 -1.27
N ALA A 310 0.84 -20.68 -1.84
CA ALA A 310 1.18 -21.88 -1.07
C ALA A 310 2.47 -21.72 -0.25
N ALA A 311 3.40 -20.87 -0.70
CA ALA A 311 4.61 -20.53 0.03
C ALA A 311 4.39 -19.47 1.13
N GLY A 312 3.19 -18.88 1.24
CA GLY A 312 2.90 -17.78 2.16
C GLY A 312 3.47 -16.43 1.72
N SER A 313 3.91 -16.28 0.47
CA SER A 313 4.49 -15.05 -0.08
C SER A 313 3.40 -14.07 -0.53
N PHE A 314 2.55 -13.64 0.40
CA PHE A 314 1.33 -12.88 0.09
C PHE A 314 1.58 -11.50 -0.53
N GLY A 315 2.67 -10.82 -0.17
CA GLY A 315 3.08 -9.58 -0.83
C GLY A 315 3.30 -9.78 -2.33
N GLN A 316 3.95 -10.88 -2.71
CA GLN A 316 4.18 -11.24 -4.11
C GLN A 316 2.86 -11.62 -4.83
N VAL A 317 1.96 -12.34 -4.14
CA VAL A 317 0.63 -12.66 -4.67
C VAL A 317 -0.15 -11.39 -4.98
N LYS A 318 -0.18 -10.41 -4.06
CA LYS A 318 -0.86 -9.11 -4.26
C LYS A 318 -0.32 -8.39 -5.49
N LEU A 319 1.01 -8.31 -5.62
CA LEU A 319 1.67 -7.68 -6.78
C LEU A 319 1.26 -8.34 -8.10
N LEU A 320 1.29 -9.67 -8.15
CA LEU A 320 0.94 -10.40 -9.37
C LEU A 320 -0.54 -10.25 -9.74
N LEU A 321 -1.44 -10.28 -8.75
CA LEU A 321 -2.88 -10.14 -8.99
C LEU A 321 -3.28 -8.77 -9.54
N GLN A 322 -2.48 -7.73 -9.31
CA GLN A 322 -2.76 -6.38 -9.85
C GLN A 322 -2.53 -6.26 -11.34
N LEU A 323 -1.65 -7.08 -11.91
CA LEU A 323 -1.44 -7.11 -13.36
C LEU A 323 -2.60 -7.76 -14.11
N PHE A 324 -3.62 -8.26 -13.43
CA PHE A 324 -4.74 -8.93 -14.08
C PHE A 324 -6.01 -8.09 -14.07
N PRO A 325 -6.65 -7.92 -15.25
CA PRO A 325 -7.95 -7.30 -15.32
C PRO A 325 -8.99 -8.21 -14.67
N ALA A 326 -9.36 -7.90 -13.44
CA ALA A 326 -10.46 -8.54 -12.71
C ALA A 326 -11.50 -7.47 -12.35
N ASN A 327 -12.78 -7.86 -12.28
CA ASN A 327 -13.82 -6.96 -11.82
C ASN A 327 -13.59 -6.56 -10.35
N ALA A 328 -14.17 -5.43 -9.92
CA ALA A 328 -13.97 -4.88 -8.58
C ALA A 328 -14.28 -5.91 -7.47
N GLU A 329 -15.40 -6.63 -7.59
CA GLU A 329 -15.82 -7.65 -6.63
C GLU A 329 -14.79 -8.77 -6.45
N THR A 330 -14.21 -9.27 -7.55
CA THR A 330 -13.17 -10.32 -7.51
C THR A 330 -11.91 -9.82 -6.85
N ARG A 331 -11.49 -8.57 -7.12
CA ARG A 331 -10.33 -7.96 -6.48
C ARG A 331 -10.52 -7.82 -4.98
N ILE A 332 -11.70 -7.33 -4.56
CA ILE A 332 -12.07 -7.18 -3.15
C ILE A 332 -12.12 -8.55 -2.45
N SER A 333 -12.69 -9.57 -3.10
CA SER A 333 -12.70 -10.94 -2.56
C SER A 333 -11.29 -11.51 -2.42
N ASN A 334 -10.40 -11.27 -3.39
CA ASN A 334 -9.01 -11.75 -3.34
C ASN A 334 -8.22 -11.05 -2.24
N ASP A 335 -8.32 -9.73 -2.12
CA ASP A 335 -7.68 -8.95 -1.06
C ASP A 335 -8.07 -9.45 0.34
N ARG A 336 -9.36 -9.75 0.54
CA ARG A 336 -9.86 -10.33 1.80
C ARG A 336 -9.28 -11.70 2.09
N GLN A 337 -9.27 -12.58 1.11
CA GLN A 337 -8.75 -13.92 1.31
C GLN A 337 -7.26 -13.85 1.64
N ILE A 338 -6.49 -13.03 0.94
CA ILE A 338 -5.07 -12.82 1.21
C ILE A 338 -4.85 -12.25 2.61
N PHE A 339 -5.66 -11.26 3.03
CA PHE A 339 -5.58 -10.70 4.37
C PHE A 339 -5.74 -11.77 5.46
N TYR A 340 -6.78 -12.62 5.38
CA TYR A 340 -7.00 -13.64 6.40
C TYR A 340 -5.88 -14.68 6.42
N GLU A 341 -5.40 -15.09 5.25
CA GLU A 341 -4.35 -16.11 5.15
C GLU A 341 -3.00 -15.56 5.63
N ASP A 342 -2.69 -14.28 5.35
CA ASP A 342 -1.54 -13.59 5.93
C ASP A 342 -1.63 -13.50 7.45
N MET A 343 -2.77 -13.07 7.99
CA MET A 343 -2.95 -12.99 9.44
C MET A 343 -2.88 -14.36 10.12
N ILE A 344 -3.46 -15.41 9.54
CA ILE A 344 -3.36 -16.78 10.07
C ILE A 344 -1.90 -17.22 10.15
N LEU A 345 -1.14 -17.09 9.05
CA LEU A 345 0.26 -17.49 9.03
C LEU A 345 1.11 -16.63 9.98
N ARG A 346 0.91 -15.31 9.96
CA ARG A 346 1.62 -14.34 10.80
C ARG A 346 1.39 -14.57 12.29
N MET A 347 0.15 -14.82 12.68
CA MET A 347 -0.21 -15.06 14.09
C MET A 347 0.20 -16.45 14.55
N GLY A 348 0.25 -17.44 13.65
CA GLY A 348 0.65 -18.82 13.94
C GLY A 348 2.16 -19.08 13.93
N ILE A 349 2.98 -18.18 13.38
CA ILE A 349 4.41 -18.45 13.16
C ILE A 349 5.17 -18.65 14.47
N ARG A 350 5.95 -19.73 14.53
CA ARG A 350 6.88 -20.05 15.62
C ARG A 350 8.16 -20.62 15.06
N ARG A 351 9.26 -20.49 15.80
CA ARG A 351 10.51 -21.16 15.46
C ARG A 351 10.37 -22.67 15.65
N ARG A 352 10.78 -23.44 14.63
CA ARG A 352 10.76 -24.91 14.66
C ARG A 352 11.85 -25.52 15.55
N GLN A 353 13.01 -24.87 15.64
CA GLN A 353 14.16 -25.35 16.40
C GLN A 353 14.61 -24.25 17.37
N PRO A 354 14.41 -24.39 18.69
CA PRO A 354 14.71 -23.33 19.63
C PRO A 354 16.21 -23.02 19.68
N LEU A 355 16.56 -21.76 19.95
CA LEU A 355 17.95 -21.38 20.16
C LEU A 355 18.49 -21.93 21.48
N SER A 356 19.80 -22.12 21.54
CA SER A 356 20.46 -22.47 22.79
C SER A 356 20.36 -21.32 23.79
N ARG A 357 20.29 -21.66 25.08
CA ARG A 357 20.22 -20.67 26.16
C ARG A 357 21.40 -19.68 26.12
N GLU A 358 22.60 -20.16 25.79
CA GLU A 358 23.80 -19.33 25.67
C GLU A 358 23.63 -18.25 24.59
N VAL A 359 23.05 -18.61 23.44
CA VAL A 359 22.76 -17.64 22.38
C VAL A 359 21.74 -16.62 22.85
N VAL A 360 20.64 -17.07 23.47
CA VAL A 360 19.57 -16.19 23.96
C VAL A 360 20.09 -15.19 25.00
N GLU A 361 20.79 -15.65 26.03
CA GLU A 361 21.32 -14.77 27.09
C GLU A 361 22.34 -13.77 26.53
N GLY A 362 23.18 -14.19 25.57
CA GLY A 362 24.12 -13.29 24.91
C GLY A 362 23.42 -12.18 24.12
N LEU A 363 22.40 -12.53 23.32
CA LEU A 363 21.62 -11.54 22.56
C LEU A 363 20.87 -10.57 23.47
N LYS A 364 20.31 -11.07 24.59
CA LYS A 364 19.65 -10.21 25.60
C LYS A 364 20.61 -9.19 26.20
N ALA A 365 21.82 -9.62 26.57
CA ALA A 365 22.83 -8.73 27.13
C ALA A 365 23.28 -7.66 26.11
N GLU A 366 23.48 -8.05 24.85
CA GLU A 366 23.86 -7.13 23.78
C GLU A 366 22.75 -6.11 23.47
N LEU A 367 21.48 -6.53 23.46
CA LEU A 367 20.33 -5.64 23.27
C LEU A 367 20.17 -4.67 24.44
N ALA A 368 20.33 -5.13 25.68
CA ALA A 368 20.26 -4.27 26.85
C ALA A 368 21.38 -3.20 26.88
N ALA A 369 22.54 -3.53 26.30
CA ALA A 369 23.66 -2.61 26.16
C ALA A 369 23.57 -1.72 24.90
N ALA A 370 22.67 -2.02 23.97
CA ALA A 370 22.51 -1.26 22.74
C ALA A 370 21.89 0.11 23.03
N LYS A 371 22.71 1.15 22.92
CA LYS A 371 22.33 2.54 23.15
C LYS A 371 22.51 3.36 21.89
N LEU A 372 21.53 4.21 21.59
CA LEU A 372 21.66 5.15 20.49
C LEU A 372 22.45 6.38 20.94
N ASN A 373 23.39 6.80 20.12
CA ASN A 373 24.08 8.09 20.22
C ASN A 373 24.13 8.71 18.81
N ASP A 374 24.41 10.01 18.75
CA ASP A 374 24.26 10.81 17.53
C ASP A 374 25.18 10.33 16.40
N ASP A 375 26.39 9.88 16.76
CA ASP A 375 27.43 9.48 15.81
C ASP A 375 27.60 7.94 15.66
N ALA A 376 26.92 7.10 16.46
CA ALA A 376 27.10 5.66 16.23
C ALA A 376 26.45 5.24 14.93
N ARG A 377 27.29 4.51 14.22
CA ARG A 377 26.91 3.55 13.21
C ARG A 377 26.01 2.47 13.82
N THR A 378 25.48 1.63 12.95
CA THR A 378 24.70 0.46 13.33
C THR A 378 25.34 -0.32 14.49
N PRO A 379 24.61 -0.53 15.60
CA PRO A 379 25.03 -1.39 16.70
C PRO A 379 25.30 -2.83 16.23
N GLN A 380 26.42 -3.42 16.67
CA GLN A 380 26.83 -4.79 16.33
C GLN A 380 25.78 -5.86 16.69
N VAL A 381 24.89 -5.56 17.64
CA VAL A 381 23.79 -6.45 18.03
C VAL A 381 22.86 -6.81 16.86
N PHE A 382 22.69 -5.92 15.86
CA PHE A 382 21.83 -6.24 14.71
C PHE A 382 22.47 -7.28 13.79
N SER A 383 23.79 -7.24 13.61
CA SER A 383 24.52 -8.30 12.90
C SER A 383 24.50 -9.60 13.70
N ALA A 384 24.65 -9.52 15.03
CA ALA A 384 24.56 -10.69 15.91
C ALA A 384 23.16 -11.35 15.90
N LEU A 385 22.09 -10.54 15.89
CA LEU A 385 20.71 -11.03 15.75
C LEU A 385 20.51 -11.76 14.42
N GLN A 386 21.03 -11.21 13.33
CA GLN A 386 20.93 -11.83 12.02
C GLN A 386 21.70 -13.15 11.97
N GLU A 387 22.95 -13.17 12.41
CA GLU A 387 23.84 -14.34 12.33
C GLU A 387 23.43 -15.46 13.29
N ARG A 388 23.04 -15.12 14.52
CA ARG A 388 22.80 -16.10 15.60
C ARG A 388 21.33 -16.48 15.75
N ALA A 389 20.41 -15.62 15.33
CA ALA A 389 18.97 -15.86 15.42
C ALA A 389 18.24 -15.83 14.07
N GLY A 390 18.90 -15.45 12.97
CA GLY A 390 18.19 -15.26 11.70
C GLY A 390 17.14 -14.14 11.76
N VAL A 391 17.35 -13.16 12.65
CA VAL A 391 16.45 -12.02 12.86
C VAL A 391 17.11 -10.80 12.26
N ALA A 392 16.60 -10.31 11.14
CA ALA A 392 17.13 -9.14 10.47
C ALA A 392 16.21 -7.94 10.70
N MET A 393 16.72 -6.93 11.40
CA MET A 393 16.01 -5.68 11.65
C MET A 393 16.20 -4.72 10.48
N HIS A 394 15.10 -4.19 9.97
CA HIS A 394 15.05 -3.37 8.76
C HIS A 394 14.46 -1.99 9.06
N LEU A 395 14.89 -1.01 8.26
CA LEU A 395 14.29 0.31 8.19
C LEU A 395 13.92 0.62 6.73
N TYR A 396 12.85 1.38 6.53
CA TYR A 396 12.34 1.77 5.22
C TYR A 396 12.84 3.16 4.83
N THR A 397 13.95 3.22 4.09
CA THR A 397 14.63 4.49 3.71
C THR A 397 15.20 4.43 2.28
N ARG A 398 15.80 5.53 1.81
CA ARG A 398 16.53 5.63 0.53
C ARG A 398 18.03 5.76 0.78
N GLU A 399 18.86 5.29 -0.14
CA GLU A 399 20.29 5.62 -0.12
C GLU A 399 20.60 6.90 -0.89
N PRO A 400 21.43 7.81 -0.35
CA PRO A 400 21.84 9.03 -1.06
C PRO A 400 22.48 8.74 -2.42
N SER A 401 23.29 7.66 -2.52
CA SER A 401 23.92 7.22 -3.77
C SER A 401 22.93 6.82 -4.85
N GLU A 402 21.75 6.31 -4.45
CA GLU A 402 20.66 5.96 -5.36
C GLU A 402 19.86 7.20 -5.77
N VAL A 403 19.69 8.16 -4.87
CA VAL A 403 18.87 9.36 -5.08
C VAL A 403 19.58 10.40 -5.97
N GLU A 404 20.89 10.59 -5.79
CA GLU A 404 21.64 11.67 -6.44
C GLU A 404 21.57 11.65 -7.98
N PRO A 405 21.74 10.50 -8.67
CA PRO A 405 21.59 10.45 -10.11
C PRO A 405 20.21 10.91 -10.60
N TRP A 406 19.16 10.65 -9.82
CA TRP A 406 17.78 11.03 -10.17
C TRP A 406 17.48 12.49 -9.85
N ARG A 407 18.18 13.12 -8.90
CA ARG A 407 18.14 14.58 -8.72
C ARG A 407 18.63 15.31 -9.97
N GLU A 408 19.69 14.81 -10.60
CA GLU A 408 20.18 15.39 -11.87
C GLU A 408 19.18 15.23 -13.01
N VAL A 409 18.44 14.13 -13.06
CA VAL A 409 17.33 13.95 -14.02
C VAL A 409 16.21 14.94 -13.74
N ALA A 410 15.81 15.11 -12.47
CA ALA A 410 14.74 16.02 -12.07
C ALA A 410 15.03 17.47 -12.47
N LYS A 411 16.29 17.92 -12.48
CA LYS A 411 16.66 19.26 -12.96
C LYS A 411 16.26 19.52 -14.42
N LYS A 412 16.11 18.47 -15.23
CA LYS A 412 15.74 18.56 -16.66
C LYS A 412 14.24 18.65 -16.91
N VAL A 413 13.42 18.23 -15.93
CA VAL A 413 11.95 18.32 -16.01
C VAL A 413 11.54 19.78 -15.89
N LYS A 414 10.72 20.30 -16.82
CA LYS A 414 10.23 21.70 -16.76
C LYS A 414 9.06 21.89 -15.81
N SER A 415 8.20 20.88 -15.63
CA SER A 415 7.05 21.01 -14.74
C SER A 415 7.48 20.88 -13.26
N THR A 416 7.12 21.88 -12.45
CA THR A 416 7.40 21.87 -10.99
C THR A 416 6.77 20.64 -10.32
N HIS A 417 5.54 20.30 -10.72
CA HIS A 417 4.86 19.09 -10.26
C HIS A 417 5.55 17.80 -10.73
N GLY A 418 6.06 17.74 -11.97
CA GLY A 418 6.76 16.56 -12.48
C GLY A 418 8.08 16.27 -11.77
N ARG A 419 8.77 17.31 -11.27
CA ARG A 419 9.96 17.15 -10.41
C ARG A 419 9.62 16.49 -9.09
N GLY A 420 8.62 17.03 -8.39
CA GLY A 420 8.12 16.45 -7.13
C GLY A 420 7.61 15.03 -7.32
N TYR A 421 6.91 14.78 -8.43
CA TYR A 421 6.39 13.46 -8.79
C TYR A 421 7.49 12.43 -9.05
N LEU A 422 8.47 12.76 -9.89
CA LEU A 422 9.64 11.90 -10.10
C LEU A 422 10.35 11.59 -8.78
N MET A 423 10.61 12.61 -7.96
CA MET A 423 11.38 12.44 -6.72
C MET A 423 10.59 11.80 -5.58
N GLY A 424 9.25 11.86 -5.64
CA GLY A 424 8.37 11.09 -4.78
C GLY A 424 8.44 9.59 -5.09
N MET A 425 8.67 9.21 -6.35
CA MET A 425 8.59 7.83 -6.81
C MET A 425 9.95 7.13 -6.94
N ILE A 426 10.96 7.79 -7.50
CA ILE A 426 12.20 7.17 -7.97
C ILE A 426 13.43 7.88 -7.37
N PRO A 427 14.38 7.14 -6.78
CA PRO A 427 14.28 5.71 -6.44
C PRO A 427 13.23 5.47 -5.33
N PRO A 428 12.62 4.27 -5.25
CA PRO A 428 11.69 3.97 -4.17
C PRO A 428 12.42 3.93 -2.82
N ARG A 429 11.68 4.16 -1.72
CA ARG A 429 12.14 3.75 -0.38
C ARG A 429 12.12 2.22 -0.31
N ARG A 430 13.02 1.62 0.48
CA ARG A 430 13.14 0.17 0.54
C ARG A 430 13.39 -0.32 1.94
N TRP A 431 12.87 -1.52 2.25
CA TRP A 431 13.28 -2.25 3.43
C TRP A 431 14.70 -2.76 3.23
N ARG A 432 15.60 -2.31 4.08
CA ARG A 432 16.99 -2.77 4.11
C ARG A 432 17.42 -3.06 5.54
N ALA A 433 18.18 -4.13 5.71
CA ALA A 433 18.70 -4.52 7.00
C ALA A 433 19.62 -3.42 7.53
N VAL A 434 19.46 -3.06 8.80
CA VAL A 434 20.28 -2.03 9.44
C VAL A 434 21.75 -2.47 9.49
N SER A 435 21.99 -3.78 9.66
CA SER A 435 23.32 -4.42 9.62
C SER A 435 24.03 -4.33 8.26
N ALA A 436 23.30 -4.03 7.18
CA ALA A 436 23.88 -3.82 5.86
C ALA A 436 24.25 -2.35 5.58
N ARG A 437 24.02 -1.45 6.55
CA ARG A 437 24.11 0.01 6.42
C ARG A 437 25.10 0.66 7.38
N ASP A 438 26.16 -0.07 7.74
CA ASP A 438 27.12 0.30 8.79
C ASP A 438 27.87 1.64 8.55
N GLU A 439 27.77 2.22 7.36
CA GLU A 439 28.40 3.51 7.04
C GLU A 439 27.58 4.72 7.50
N ARG A 440 26.27 4.56 7.75
CA ARG A 440 25.36 5.66 8.10
C ARG A 440 25.03 5.65 9.60
N PRO A 441 24.90 6.83 10.25
CA PRO A 441 24.42 6.90 11.63
C PRO A 441 23.00 6.35 11.73
N LEU A 442 22.75 5.51 12.74
CA LEU A 442 21.44 4.87 12.91
C LEU A 442 20.34 5.89 13.23
N LEU A 443 20.66 6.93 14.00
CA LEU A 443 19.71 8.00 14.33
C LEU A 443 19.15 8.66 13.06
N ARG A 444 20.00 8.92 12.07
CA ARG A 444 19.57 9.47 10.78
C ARG A 444 18.66 8.51 10.00
N LEU A 445 18.97 7.21 10.00
CA LEU A 445 18.12 6.21 9.36
C LEU A 445 16.74 6.11 10.04
N LEU A 446 16.70 6.20 11.37
CA LEU A 446 15.45 6.24 12.13
C LEU A 446 14.65 7.50 11.83
N ASN A 447 15.29 8.66 11.77
CA ASN A 447 14.62 9.92 11.43
C ASN A 447 13.99 9.88 10.01
N GLU A 448 14.71 9.31 9.03
CA GLU A 448 14.16 9.14 7.67
C GLU A 448 13.00 8.13 7.59
N HIS A 449 12.98 7.16 8.51
CA HIS A 449 11.94 6.13 8.58
C HIS A 449 10.70 6.58 9.36
N LEU A 450 10.87 7.25 10.50
CA LEU A 450 9.80 7.59 11.45
C LEU A 450 9.00 8.81 10.97
N VAL A 451 8.27 8.63 9.87
CA VAL A 451 7.44 9.65 9.21
C VAL A 451 5.94 9.34 9.36
N LYS A 452 5.07 10.34 9.13
CA LYS A 452 3.61 10.20 9.27
C LYS A 452 3.02 8.99 8.52
N PRO A 453 3.39 8.71 7.25
CA PRO A 453 2.93 7.49 6.57
C PRO A 453 3.30 6.19 7.30
N MET A 454 4.49 6.10 7.90
CA MET A 454 4.89 4.90 8.64
C MET A 454 4.13 4.75 9.96
N ALA A 455 3.80 5.86 10.63
CA ALA A 455 2.95 5.84 11.81
C ALA A 455 1.50 5.46 11.48
N ARG A 456 0.97 5.95 10.36
CA ARG A 456 -0.33 5.51 9.81
C ARG A 456 -0.34 4.00 9.57
N ASP A 457 0.61 3.50 8.79
CA ASP A 457 0.66 2.09 8.41
C ASP A 457 0.86 1.19 9.65
N HIS A 458 1.62 1.66 10.63
CA HIS A 458 1.76 1.03 11.93
C HIS A 458 0.40 0.90 12.64
N ILE A 459 -0.36 1.98 12.81
CA ILE A 459 -1.69 1.91 13.46
C ILE A 459 -2.68 1.06 12.66
N ILE A 460 -2.66 1.14 11.32
CA ILE A 460 -3.47 0.27 10.46
C ILE A 460 -3.15 -1.21 10.70
N GLN A 461 -1.87 -1.57 10.88
CA GLN A 461 -1.47 -2.94 11.20
C GLN A 461 -2.04 -3.40 12.54
N HIS A 462 -2.10 -2.53 13.55
CA HIS A 462 -2.75 -2.84 14.83
C HIS A 462 -4.27 -2.99 14.70
N LEU A 463 -4.92 -2.12 13.92
CA LEU A 463 -6.35 -2.24 13.64
C LEU A 463 -6.68 -3.57 12.95
N LYS A 464 -5.89 -3.92 11.94
CA LYS A 464 -5.96 -5.20 11.21
C LYS A 464 -5.81 -6.40 12.14
N ALA A 465 -4.79 -6.40 12.99
CA ALA A 465 -4.54 -7.47 13.94
C ALA A 465 -5.67 -7.58 14.99
N THR A 466 -6.12 -6.46 15.55
CA THR A 466 -7.22 -6.41 16.53
C THR A 466 -8.50 -6.98 15.92
N TYR A 467 -8.86 -6.52 14.72
CA TYR A 467 -10.00 -7.04 13.97
C TYR A 467 -9.89 -8.54 13.70
N PHE A 468 -8.71 -9.02 13.30
CA PHE A 468 -8.48 -10.43 13.05
C PHE A 468 -8.66 -11.28 14.32
N VAL A 469 -8.06 -10.86 15.44
CA VAL A 469 -8.17 -11.57 16.73
C VAL A 469 -9.62 -11.62 17.20
N LEU A 470 -10.38 -10.52 17.09
CA LEU A 470 -11.82 -10.50 17.44
C LEU A 470 -12.68 -11.42 16.56
N ARG A 471 -12.27 -11.66 15.31
CA ARG A 471 -12.99 -12.53 14.38
C ARG A 471 -12.60 -14.00 14.52
N ALA A 472 -11.43 -14.28 15.09
CA ALA A 472 -10.96 -15.65 15.26
C ALA A 472 -11.92 -16.44 16.16
N VAL A 473 -12.21 -17.68 15.77
CA VAL A 473 -13.09 -18.56 16.54
C VAL A 473 -12.26 -19.29 17.59
N GLY A 474 -12.68 -19.22 18.86
CA GLY A 474 -12.03 -19.91 19.97
C GLY A 474 -10.99 -19.07 20.71
N ASP A 475 -10.33 -19.68 21.69
CA ASP A 475 -9.24 -19.07 22.45
C ASP A 475 -7.96 -19.07 21.60
N THR A 476 -7.52 -17.89 21.21
CA THR A 476 -6.33 -17.68 20.39
C THR A 476 -5.06 -17.54 21.22
N GLY A 477 -5.20 -17.29 22.53
CA GLY A 477 -4.12 -16.86 23.42
C GLY A 477 -3.58 -15.45 23.10
N LEU A 478 -4.30 -14.67 22.29
CA LEU A 478 -3.95 -13.31 21.88
C LEU A 478 -4.91 -12.26 22.46
N GLU A 479 -5.82 -12.64 23.35
CA GLU A 479 -6.87 -11.79 23.90
C GLU A 479 -6.29 -10.65 24.74
N SER A 480 -5.20 -10.91 25.47
CA SER A 480 -4.48 -9.85 26.21
C SER A 480 -3.97 -8.70 25.33
N TYR A 481 -3.73 -8.96 24.04
CA TYR A 481 -3.34 -7.90 23.10
C TYR A 481 -4.51 -6.96 22.76
N LEU A 482 -5.76 -7.44 22.81
CA LEU A 482 -6.93 -6.60 22.62
C LEU A 482 -7.00 -5.53 23.71
N ASP A 483 -6.80 -5.93 24.96
CA ASP A 483 -6.75 -5.00 26.10
C ASP A 483 -5.64 -3.96 25.94
N ASP A 484 -4.44 -4.38 25.50
CA ASP A 484 -3.32 -3.48 25.24
C ASP A 484 -3.69 -2.40 24.20
N PHE A 485 -4.28 -2.81 23.07
CA PHE A 485 -4.63 -1.90 21.98
C PHE A 485 -5.84 -1.00 22.31
N PHE A 486 -6.85 -1.50 23.02
CA PHE A 486 -7.99 -0.70 23.46
C PHE A 486 -7.61 0.30 24.55
N THR A 487 -6.73 -0.09 25.47
CA THR A 487 -6.16 0.83 26.47
C THR A 487 -5.37 1.93 25.79
N PHE A 488 -4.50 1.60 24.83
CA PHE A 488 -3.81 2.61 24.03
C PHE A 488 -4.78 3.52 23.27
N SER A 489 -5.76 2.94 22.57
CA SER A 489 -6.71 3.74 21.79
C SER A 489 -7.45 4.75 22.67
N SER A 490 -7.91 4.32 23.84
CA SER A 490 -8.68 5.18 24.75
C SER A 490 -7.81 6.16 25.53
N GLU A 491 -6.77 5.70 26.22
CA GLU A 491 -5.95 6.54 27.11
C GLU A 491 -4.98 7.45 26.36
N VAL A 492 -4.47 6.98 25.22
CA VAL A 492 -3.43 7.66 24.45
C VAL A 492 -4.05 8.44 23.29
N CYS A 493 -4.97 7.85 22.53
CA CYS A 493 -5.58 8.52 21.37
C CYS A 493 -6.91 9.21 21.68
N GLY A 494 -7.54 8.93 22.84
CA GLY A 494 -8.89 9.45 23.13
C GLY A 494 -9.98 8.78 22.29
N VAL A 495 -9.72 7.58 21.79
CA VAL A 495 -10.54 6.84 20.83
C VAL A 495 -11.16 5.61 21.49
N ASP A 496 -12.48 5.52 21.50
CA ASP A 496 -13.21 4.32 21.91
C ASP A 496 -13.25 3.32 20.75
N ALA A 497 -12.19 2.50 20.66
CA ALA A 497 -12.00 1.57 19.56
C ALA A 497 -13.05 0.46 19.49
N GLU A 498 -13.61 0.05 20.63
CA GLU A 498 -14.64 -0.99 20.70
C GLU A 498 -15.90 -0.59 19.90
N ARG A 499 -16.23 0.70 19.84
CA ARG A 499 -17.44 1.19 19.17
C ARG A 499 -17.45 1.02 17.66
N PHE A 500 -16.30 1.10 17.00
CA PHE A 500 -16.24 0.99 15.53
C PHE A 500 -15.79 -0.39 15.05
N MET A 501 -15.40 -1.33 15.92
CA MET A 501 -15.12 -2.72 15.51
C MET A 501 -16.33 -3.38 14.82
N PRO A 502 -17.59 -3.21 15.27
CA PRO A 502 -18.76 -3.68 14.54
C PRO A 502 -18.96 -3.00 13.18
N GLU A 503 -18.50 -1.75 13.03
CA GLU A 503 -18.54 -1.04 11.75
C GLU A 503 -17.56 -1.68 10.74
N ILE A 504 -16.32 -1.92 11.17
CA ILE A 504 -15.31 -2.63 10.38
C ILE A 504 -15.84 -4.00 9.97
N TYR A 505 -16.41 -4.75 10.90
CA TYR A 505 -17.00 -6.06 10.62
C TYR A 505 -18.07 -5.98 9.53
N ARG A 506 -19.06 -5.07 9.65
CA ARG A 506 -20.10 -4.92 8.63
C ARG A 506 -19.54 -4.55 7.25
N ARG A 507 -18.58 -3.61 7.18
CA ARG A 507 -17.96 -3.20 5.91
C ARG A 507 -17.15 -4.32 5.27
N THR A 508 -16.47 -5.14 6.07
CA THR A 508 -15.72 -6.31 5.58
C THR A 508 -16.60 -7.45 5.07
N LEU A 509 -17.92 -7.43 5.31
CA LEU A 509 -18.88 -8.40 4.76
C LEU A 509 -19.42 -8.01 3.38
N GLY A 510 -19.66 -6.72 3.11
CA GLY A 510 -20.18 -6.25 1.81
C GLY A 510 -19.11 -6.26 0.71
N SER A 511 -19.43 -6.12 -0.59
CA SER A 511 -18.44 -6.21 -1.69
C SER A 511 -17.98 -4.85 -2.26
N ALA A 512 -18.25 -3.76 -1.54
CA ALA A 512 -18.02 -2.40 -2.05
C ALA A 512 -16.59 -1.88 -1.88
N GLU A 513 -15.88 -2.30 -0.82
CA GLU A 513 -14.59 -1.71 -0.43
C GLU A 513 -13.53 -2.80 -0.16
N SER A 514 -12.27 -2.50 -0.51
CA SER A 514 -11.11 -3.32 -0.13
C SER A 514 -10.89 -3.29 1.39
N ILE A 515 -10.16 -4.28 1.92
CA ILE A 515 -9.82 -4.29 3.35
C ILE A 515 -8.97 -3.08 3.70
N GLY A 516 -8.03 -2.72 2.83
CA GLY A 516 -7.18 -1.54 3.00
C GLY A 516 -7.96 -0.25 3.15
N ALA A 517 -8.88 0.01 2.21
CA ALA A 517 -9.68 1.22 2.17
C ALA A 517 -10.49 1.40 3.46
N ILE A 518 -11.09 0.30 3.96
CA ILE A 518 -11.83 0.30 5.23
C ILE A 518 -10.93 0.74 6.39
N PHE A 519 -9.75 0.13 6.55
CA PHE A 519 -8.85 0.45 7.66
C PHE A 519 -8.23 1.85 7.53
N LEU A 520 -7.93 2.30 6.31
CA LEU A 520 -7.44 3.66 6.08
C LEU A 520 -8.48 4.71 6.47
N ASP A 521 -9.75 4.49 6.10
CA ASP A 521 -10.84 5.38 6.48
C ASP A 521 -11.03 5.42 8.01
N ILE A 522 -10.99 4.28 8.69
CA ILE A 522 -11.05 4.24 10.16
C ILE A 522 -9.89 5.02 10.79
N TYR A 523 -8.66 4.83 10.29
CA TYR A 523 -7.51 5.60 10.74
C TYR A 523 -7.74 7.10 10.53
N ALA A 524 -8.17 7.48 9.33
CA ALA A 524 -8.39 8.87 8.94
C ALA A 524 -9.40 9.57 9.86
N ARG A 525 -10.51 8.89 10.18
CA ARG A 525 -11.58 9.47 11.00
C ARG A 525 -11.25 9.53 12.48
N HIS A 526 -10.49 8.55 13.00
CA HIS A 526 -10.38 8.35 14.44
C HIS A 526 -8.98 8.57 15.01
N TYR A 527 -7.92 8.29 14.25
CA TYR A 527 -6.55 8.28 14.77
C TYR A 527 -5.65 9.36 14.19
N ARG A 528 -5.91 9.84 12.96
CA ARG A 528 -5.01 10.72 12.20
C ARG A 528 -4.47 11.88 13.05
N ASP A 529 -5.36 12.72 13.57
CA ASP A 529 -4.96 13.94 14.29
C ASP A 529 -4.11 13.63 15.53
N ALA A 530 -4.52 12.62 16.32
CA ALA A 530 -3.82 12.24 17.55
C ALA A 530 -2.45 11.61 17.29
N ILE A 531 -2.30 10.87 16.19
CA ILE A 531 -1.05 10.21 15.81
C ILE A 531 -0.11 11.20 15.13
N GLU A 532 -0.59 11.97 14.16
CA GLU A 532 0.22 12.96 13.46
C GLU A 532 0.79 14.02 14.40
N ALA A 533 -0.01 14.52 15.36
CA ALA A 533 0.49 15.47 16.36
C ALA A 533 1.65 14.90 17.20
N ARG A 534 1.67 13.59 17.45
CA ARG A 534 2.79 12.94 18.15
C ARG A 534 4.02 12.76 17.27
N ILE A 535 3.83 12.53 15.98
CA ILE A 535 4.93 12.45 15.01
C ILE A 535 5.52 13.85 14.77
N ASP A 536 4.70 14.89 14.73
CA ASP A 536 5.17 16.28 14.63
C ASP A 536 6.00 16.72 15.85
N ALA A 537 5.76 16.09 17.01
CA ALA A 537 6.54 16.29 18.23
C ALA A 537 7.77 15.36 18.37
N LEU A 538 8.05 14.50 17.39
CA LEU A 538 9.16 13.54 17.42
C LEU A 538 10.48 14.22 17.05
N ASP A 539 11.19 14.73 18.06
CA ASP A 539 12.56 15.23 17.91
C ASP A 539 13.63 14.12 18.05
N GLU A 540 14.89 14.43 17.71
CA GLU A 540 16.00 13.46 17.79
C GLU A 540 16.15 12.86 19.20
N ALA A 541 15.95 13.68 20.25
CA ALA A 541 16.01 13.22 21.62
C ALA A 541 14.88 12.23 21.96
N ALA A 542 13.68 12.43 21.42
CA ALA A 542 12.55 11.51 21.53
C ALA A 542 12.83 10.20 20.79
N ILE A 543 13.40 10.25 19.59
CA ILE A 543 13.82 9.05 18.83
C ILE A 543 14.82 8.23 19.65
N MET A 544 15.84 8.86 20.23
CA MET A 544 16.83 8.18 21.07
C MET A 544 16.20 7.51 22.29
N ARG A 545 15.30 8.21 22.99
CA ARG A 545 14.59 7.65 24.15
C ARG A 545 13.72 6.46 23.74
N ALA A 546 12.95 6.60 22.66
CA ALA A 546 12.07 5.55 22.16
C ALA A 546 12.86 4.32 21.71
N TYR A 547 13.98 4.52 21.01
CA TYR A 547 14.89 3.45 20.61
C TYR A 547 15.46 2.71 21.82
N ASP A 548 15.99 3.44 22.81
CA ASP A 548 16.58 2.84 24.01
C ASP A 548 15.56 2.01 24.80
N GLN A 549 14.32 2.50 24.90
CA GLN A 549 13.20 1.76 25.50
C GLN A 549 12.82 0.54 24.69
N ALA A 550 12.86 0.64 23.36
CA ALA A 550 12.55 -0.48 22.46
C ALA A 550 13.59 -1.59 22.62
N MET A 551 14.89 -1.25 22.64
CA MET A 551 15.96 -2.22 22.86
C MET A 551 15.87 -2.86 24.25
N GLY A 552 15.56 -2.09 25.29
CA GLY A 552 15.32 -2.62 26.64
C GLY A 552 14.13 -3.59 26.69
N THR A 553 13.05 -3.26 26.00
CA THR A 553 11.85 -4.11 25.87
C THR A 553 12.18 -5.41 25.11
N LEU A 554 12.89 -5.29 23.99
CA LEU A 554 13.34 -6.43 23.19
C LEU A 554 14.29 -7.35 23.97
N ALA A 555 15.17 -6.80 24.81
CA ALA A 555 16.03 -7.60 25.69
C ALA A 555 15.24 -8.45 26.71
N GLY A 556 14.01 -8.05 27.02
CA GLY A 556 13.09 -8.83 27.85
C GLY A 556 12.44 -10.02 27.14
N CYS A 557 12.39 -10.02 25.80
CA CYS A 557 11.71 -11.05 25.01
C CYS A 557 12.39 -12.42 25.11
N ASP A 558 11.59 -13.49 25.01
CA ASP A 558 12.15 -14.83 24.82
C ASP A 558 12.49 -15.08 23.35
N PHE A 559 13.76 -14.87 23.01
CA PHE A 559 14.28 -15.15 21.67
C PHE A 559 14.35 -16.64 21.34
N ALA A 560 14.14 -17.58 22.28
CA ALA A 560 14.26 -19.00 22.00
C ALA A 560 13.24 -19.45 20.94
N GLU A 561 12.00 -19.00 21.05
CA GLU A 561 10.86 -19.42 20.22
C GLU A 561 10.57 -18.45 19.05
N LEU A 562 11.26 -17.32 19.00
CA LEU A 562 11.06 -16.31 17.99
C LEU A 562 11.41 -16.83 16.59
N ALA A 563 10.45 -16.78 15.65
CA ALA A 563 10.68 -17.22 14.28
C ALA A 563 11.77 -16.37 13.59
N PRO A 564 12.69 -16.97 12.81
CA PRO A 564 13.61 -16.20 11.97
C PRO A 564 12.82 -15.43 10.89
N GLY A 565 13.38 -14.32 10.42
CA GLY A 565 12.77 -13.48 9.40
C GLY A 565 13.27 -12.04 9.43
N GLU A 566 12.54 -11.20 8.70
CA GLU A 566 12.84 -9.80 8.51
C GLU A 566 11.76 -8.96 9.19
N PHE A 567 12.18 -7.97 9.98
CA PHE A 567 11.29 -7.23 10.87
C PHE A 567 11.50 -5.72 10.75
N ASN A 568 10.42 -4.95 10.87
CA ASN A 568 10.43 -3.50 10.92
C ASN A 568 10.93 -3.02 12.30
N LEU A 569 12.16 -2.54 12.37
CA LEU A 569 12.72 -1.95 13.59
C LEU A 569 11.94 -0.71 14.04
N GLY A 570 11.51 0.11 13.08
CA GLY A 570 10.75 1.32 13.36
C GLY A 570 9.40 1.06 14.02
N GLY A 571 8.77 -0.09 13.75
CA GLY A 571 7.55 -0.51 14.46
C GLY A 571 7.76 -0.61 15.97
N PHE A 572 8.87 -1.24 16.40
CA PHE A 572 9.21 -1.33 17.82
C PHE A 572 9.55 0.03 18.44
N VAL A 573 10.15 0.95 17.67
CA VAL A 573 10.43 2.31 18.14
C VAL A 573 9.15 3.14 18.24
N LEU A 574 8.23 2.99 17.28
CA LEU A 574 6.92 3.63 17.28
C LEU A 574 6.08 3.19 18.47
N ASP A 575 6.10 1.91 18.85
CA ASP A 575 5.42 1.45 20.08
C ASP A 575 5.80 2.29 21.29
N GLN A 576 7.10 2.49 21.48
CA GLN A 576 7.61 3.23 22.64
C GLN A 576 7.31 4.73 22.54
N HIS A 577 7.46 5.32 21.35
CA HIS A 577 7.18 6.74 21.14
C HIS A 577 5.70 7.07 21.31
N LEU A 578 4.82 6.25 20.73
CA LEU A 578 3.38 6.42 20.81
C LEU A 578 2.84 6.00 22.18
N GLY A 579 3.58 5.19 22.94
CA GLY A 579 3.17 4.69 24.25
C GLY A 579 2.26 3.46 24.19
N LEU A 580 2.31 2.71 23.08
CA LEU A 580 1.63 1.44 22.91
C LEU A 580 2.42 0.34 23.66
N LYS A 581 1.93 -0.07 24.82
CA LYS A 581 2.60 -1.06 25.67
C LYS A 581 1.96 -2.42 25.48
N LEU A 582 2.69 -3.33 24.85
CA LEU A 582 2.28 -4.72 24.71
C LEU A 582 2.60 -5.48 26.01
N SER A 583 1.61 -6.11 26.61
CA SER A 583 1.73 -7.01 27.76
C SER A 583 2.67 -8.18 27.46
N ASN A 584 2.69 -8.64 26.20
CA ASN A 584 3.70 -9.55 25.68
C ASN A 584 4.52 -8.88 24.56
N PRO A 585 5.72 -8.36 24.85
CA PRO A 585 6.56 -7.70 23.85
C PRO A 585 6.97 -8.59 22.66
N ALA A 586 7.00 -9.92 22.83
CA ALA A 586 7.29 -10.84 21.74
C ALA A 586 6.20 -10.81 20.65
N PHE A 587 4.99 -10.34 20.97
CA PHE A 587 3.91 -10.18 19.99
C PHE A 587 4.25 -9.16 18.91
N GLY A 588 5.06 -8.13 19.21
CA GLY A 588 5.53 -7.16 18.21
C GLY A 588 6.27 -7.82 17.04
N PHE A 589 6.95 -8.95 17.26
CA PHE A 589 7.58 -9.69 16.15
C PHE A 589 6.58 -10.39 15.23
N LYS A 590 5.35 -10.66 15.67
CA LYS A 590 4.29 -11.12 14.75
C LYS A 590 3.79 -9.94 13.91
N LEU A 591 3.54 -8.80 14.55
CA LEU A 591 3.02 -7.61 13.88
C LEU A 591 3.98 -7.01 12.87
N TYR A 592 5.26 -6.85 13.25
CA TYR A 592 6.26 -6.10 12.48
C TYR A 592 7.08 -6.95 11.53
N ARG A 593 6.67 -8.19 11.27
CA ARG A 593 7.28 -9.03 10.24
C ARG A 593 7.00 -8.47 8.84
N LEU A 594 8.01 -8.41 7.97
CA LEU A 594 7.89 -7.76 6.66
C LEU A 594 7.54 -8.69 5.49
N GLY A 595 7.54 -10.00 5.70
CA GLY A 595 7.30 -11.01 4.67
C GLY A 595 6.68 -12.30 5.18
#